data_AF-D4LTG3-F1
#
_entry.id   AF-D4LTG3-F1
#
_cell.length_a   1.000
_cell.length_b   1.000
_cell.length_c   1.000
_cell.angle_alpha   90.00
_cell.angle_beta   90.00
_cell.angle_gamma   90.00
#
_symmetry.space_group_name_H-M   'P 1'
#
loop_
_entity.id
_entity.type
_entity.pdbx_description
1 polymer ?
#
loop_
_entity_poly.entity_id
_entity_poly.type
_entity_poly.pdbx_seq_one_letter_code
_entity_poly.pdbx_strand_id
1 'polypeptide(L)'
;MSEKNTNDKKNGAMKKKRYNPEQKCEDLIRNIREQCEKHNISYYALAKEADVSTSTLHTLMGGKTKPYMYTVYKLCNALDISIMDLLDDEDMPENTTELSAKESEIISSYRKLSGSKKRMLETYMKMLEQFKEI
;
A
#
# COMPACT_ATOMS: atom_id res chain seq x y z
N MET A 1 5.93 39.19 -37.12
CA MET A 1 5.03 40.13 -36.43
C MET A 1 3.79 39.35 -36.02
N SER A 2 3.39 39.53 -34.76
CA SER A 2 2.17 39.01 -34.11
C SER A 2 2.22 37.59 -33.48
N GLU A 3 2.83 37.58 -32.28
CA GLU A 3 2.24 37.09 -31.00
C GLU A 3 0.69 37.22 -30.94
N LYS A 4 -0.13 36.47 -30.18
CA LYS A 4 0.03 35.84 -28.85
C LYS A 4 -1.24 35.01 -28.52
N ASN A 5 -1.06 33.97 -27.68
CA ASN A 5 -1.97 33.42 -26.65
C ASN A 5 -3.38 32.92 -27.05
N THR A 6 -3.89 31.82 -26.48
CA THR A 6 -4.06 31.66 -25.04
C THR A 6 -4.31 30.18 -24.68
N ASN A 7 -3.42 29.65 -23.83
CA ASN A 7 -3.68 28.77 -22.68
C ASN A 7 -5.09 28.11 -22.59
N ASP A 8 -5.16 26.79 -22.84
CA ASP A 8 -6.25 25.96 -22.31
C ASP A 8 -5.70 24.83 -21.44
N LYS A 9 -5.71 25.13 -20.14
CA LYS A 9 -6.08 24.29 -19.00
C LYS A 9 -5.71 22.80 -19.04
N LYS A 10 -4.79 22.47 -18.12
CA LYS A 10 -4.88 21.39 -17.13
C LYS A 10 -6.02 20.39 -17.38
N ASN A 11 -5.64 19.16 -17.73
CA ASN A 11 -6.28 17.97 -17.17
C ASN A 11 -5.20 16.91 -17.00
N GLY A 12 -4.64 16.82 -15.79
CA GLY A 12 -3.96 15.63 -15.33
C GLY A 12 -5.00 14.52 -15.27
N ALA A 13 -5.19 13.82 -16.38
CA ALA A 13 -6.12 12.71 -16.47
C ALA A 13 -5.65 11.65 -15.48
N MET A 14 -6.36 11.53 -14.35
CA MET A 14 -6.30 10.36 -13.48
C MET A 14 -6.48 9.14 -14.39
N LYS A 15 -5.39 8.44 -14.72
CA LYS A 15 -5.43 7.21 -15.51
C LYS A 15 -6.43 6.29 -14.80
N LYS A 16 -7.42 5.78 -15.54
CA LYS A 16 -8.42 4.85 -14.99
C LYS A 16 -7.68 3.72 -14.29
N LYS A 17 -7.82 3.61 -12.96
CA LYS A 17 -7.24 2.54 -12.12
C LYS A 17 -7.91 1.21 -12.46
N ARG A 18 -7.60 0.63 -13.61
CA ARG A 18 -8.00 -0.73 -13.97
C ARG A 18 -6.91 -1.68 -13.48
N TYR A 19 -7.32 -2.73 -12.80
CA TYR A 19 -6.39 -3.80 -12.42
C TYR A 19 -5.94 -4.57 -13.66
N ASN A 20 -4.68 -4.96 -13.68
CA ASN A 20 -4.18 -6.08 -14.46
C ASN A 20 -4.20 -7.30 -13.52
N PRO A 21 -5.22 -8.19 -13.60
CA PRO A 21 -5.35 -9.30 -12.67
C PRO A 21 -4.18 -10.27 -12.71
N GLU A 22 -3.56 -10.46 -13.89
CA GLU A 22 -2.41 -11.32 -14.08
C GLU A 22 -1.22 -10.78 -13.28
N GLN A 23 -0.86 -9.51 -13.47
CA GLN A 23 0.20 -8.84 -12.72
C GLN A 23 -0.08 -8.86 -11.22
N LYS A 24 -1.31 -8.54 -10.80
CA LYS A 24 -1.66 -8.53 -9.37
C LYS A 24 -1.53 -9.89 -8.70
N CYS A 25 -1.78 -10.97 -9.43
CA CYS A 25 -1.52 -12.31 -8.90
C CYS A 25 -0.03 -12.62 -8.80
N GLU A 26 0.79 -12.13 -9.73
CA GLU A 26 2.25 -12.27 -9.67
C GLU A 26 2.84 -11.49 -8.49
N ASP A 27 2.39 -10.25 -8.30
CA ASP A 27 2.77 -9.40 -7.16
C ASP A 27 2.42 -10.09 -5.83
N LEU A 28 1.20 -10.63 -5.72
CA LEU A 28 0.76 -11.36 -4.54
C LEU A 28 1.65 -12.59 -4.25
N ILE A 29 1.98 -13.38 -5.28
CA ILE A 29 2.85 -14.56 -5.11
C ILE A 29 4.26 -14.14 -4.66
N ARG A 30 4.79 -13.05 -5.23
CA ARG A 30 6.07 -12.48 -4.83
C ARG A 30 6.03 -12.05 -3.36
N ASN A 31 5.02 -11.30 -2.95
CA ASN A 31 4.87 -10.82 -1.57
C ASN A 31 4.75 -12.00 -0.58
N ILE A 32 4.02 -13.07 -0.91
CA ILE A 32 3.97 -14.29 -0.07
C ILE A 32 5.38 -14.88 0.13
N ARG A 33 6.18 -14.94 -0.94
CA ARG A 33 7.54 -15.48 -0.90
C ARG A 33 8.44 -14.64 0.00
N GLU A 34 8.42 -13.33 -0.17
CA GLU A 34 9.22 -12.39 0.63
C GLU A 34 8.86 -12.49 2.12
N GLN A 35 7.57 -12.60 2.46
CA GLN A 35 7.13 -12.78 3.84
C GLN A 35 7.58 -14.13 4.41
N CYS A 36 7.50 -15.22 3.63
CA CYS A 36 8.02 -16.51 4.05
C CYS A 36 9.53 -16.47 4.32
N GLU A 37 10.31 -15.81 3.47
CA GLU A 37 11.76 -15.66 3.62
C GLU A 37 12.11 -14.81 4.84
N LYS A 38 11.45 -13.66 5.01
CA LYS A 38 11.65 -12.74 6.14
C LYS A 38 11.37 -13.40 7.49
N HIS A 39 10.32 -14.23 7.57
CA HIS A 39 9.90 -14.89 8.80
C HIS A 39 10.43 -16.34 8.94
N ASN A 40 11.26 -16.80 7.99
CA ASN A 40 11.80 -18.16 7.93
C ASN A 40 10.70 -19.26 7.99
N ILE A 41 9.57 -19.01 7.32
CA ILE A 41 8.41 -19.91 7.24
C ILE A 41 8.53 -20.75 5.97
N SER A 42 8.46 -22.07 6.10
CA SER A 42 8.38 -22.96 4.93
C SER A 42 6.98 -22.91 4.30
N TYR A 43 6.88 -23.12 2.98
CA TYR A 43 5.56 -23.25 2.34
C TYR A 43 4.71 -24.39 2.92
N TYR A 44 5.33 -25.46 3.40
CA TYR A 44 4.59 -26.51 4.09
C TYR A 44 3.91 -25.99 5.36
N ALA A 45 4.66 -25.24 6.19
CA ALA A 45 4.13 -24.63 7.40
C ALA A 45 3.04 -23.60 7.08
N LEU A 46 3.26 -22.75 6.07
CA LEU A 46 2.25 -21.80 5.61
C LEU A 46 0.97 -22.50 5.15
N ALA A 47 1.08 -23.56 4.35
CA ALA A 47 -0.09 -24.31 3.88
C ALA A 47 -0.89 -24.89 5.04
N LYS A 48 -0.18 -25.47 6.02
CA LYS A 48 -0.79 -26.05 7.21
C LYS A 48 -1.51 -25.00 8.06
N GLU A 49 -0.87 -23.86 8.32
CA GLU A 49 -1.42 -22.78 9.14
C GLU A 49 -2.60 -22.07 8.43
N ALA A 50 -2.48 -21.85 7.13
CA ALA A 50 -3.57 -21.30 6.31
C ALA A 50 -4.68 -22.31 6.03
N ASP A 51 -4.59 -23.55 6.55
CA ASP A 51 -5.55 -24.63 6.31
C ASP A 51 -5.85 -24.81 4.80
N VAL A 52 -4.79 -24.84 3.99
CA VAL A 52 -4.85 -25.16 2.55
C VAL A 52 -3.99 -26.38 2.27
N SER A 53 -4.33 -27.13 1.23
CA SER A 53 -3.51 -28.27 0.86
C SER A 53 -2.12 -27.80 0.38
N THR A 54 -1.08 -28.58 0.67
CA THR A 54 0.28 -28.31 0.19
C THR A 54 0.34 -28.26 -1.34
N SER A 55 -0.44 -29.09 -2.02
CA SER A 55 -0.61 -29.04 -3.47
C SER A 55 -1.22 -27.73 -3.95
N THR A 56 -2.24 -27.21 -3.27
CA THR A 56 -2.90 -25.94 -3.61
C THR A 56 -1.91 -24.79 -3.48
N LEU A 57 -1.16 -24.74 -2.38
CA LEU A 57 -0.15 -23.69 -2.20
C LEU A 57 0.96 -23.82 -3.25
N HIS A 58 1.43 -25.04 -3.55
CA HIS A 58 2.47 -25.25 -4.56
C HIS A 58 2.00 -24.82 -5.96
N THR A 59 0.77 -25.14 -6.38
CA THR A 59 0.23 -24.69 -7.67
C THR A 59 0.03 -23.18 -7.72
N LEU A 60 -0.35 -22.57 -6.58
CA LEU A 60 -0.47 -21.12 -6.44
C LEU A 60 0.90 -20.44 -6.57
N MET A 61 1.90 -20.87 -5.81
CA MET A 61 3.25 -20.29 -5.84
C MET A 61 3.95 -20.47 -7.20
N GLY A 62 3.58 -21.51 -7.96
CA GLY A 62 4.02 -21.71 -9.33
C GLY A 62 3.21 -20.93 -10.38
N GLY A 63 2.26 -20.08 -9.97
CA GLY A 63 1.44 -19.26 -10.87
C GLY A 63 0.39 -20.02 -11.70
N LYS A 64 0.19 -21.32 -11.44
CA LYS A 64 -0.71 -22.20 -12.21
C LYS A 64 -2.18 -21.97 -11.87
N THR A 65 -2.46 -21.54 -10.64
CA THR A 65 -3.81 -21.28 -10.14
C THR A 65 -3.88 -19.86 -9.59
N LYS A 66 -5.01 -19.17 -9.79
CA LYS A 66 -5.26 -17.86 -9.21
C LYS A 66 -6.02 -18.01 -7.88
N PRO A 67 -5.62 -17.32 -6.80
CA PRO A 67 -6.29 -17.48 -5.52
C PRO A 67 -7.63 -16.75 -5.52
N TYR A 68 -8.62 -17.32 -4.81
CA TYR A 68 -9.82 -16.56 -4.45
C TYR A 68 -9.51 -15.67 -3.24
N MET A 69 -10.26 -14.58 -3.07
CA MET A 69 -10.11 -13.69 -1.91
C MET A 69 -10.18 -14.44 -0.57
N TYR A 70 -11.02 -15.47 -0.47
CA TYR A 70 -11.06 -16.33 0.71
C TYR A 70 -9.70 -16.98 1.01
N THR A 71 -9.02 -17.53 0.01
CA THR A 71 -7.67 -18.10 0.14
C THR A 71 -6.65 -17.04 0.51
N VAL A 72 -6.75 -15.84 -0.07
CA VAL A 72 -5.88 -14.71 0.27
C VAL A 72 -6.00 -14.36 1.76
N TYR A 73 -7.21 -14.28 2.30
CA TYR A 73 -7.40 -14.00 3.74
C TYR A 73 -6.83 -15.10 4.64
N LYS A 74 -6.94 -16.37 4.26
CA LYS A 74 -6.31 -17.46 5.03
C LYS A 74 -4.79 -17.31 5.06
N LEU A 75 -4.19 -16.93 3.93
CA LEU A 75 -2.74 -16.71 3.83
C LEU A 75 -2.31 -15.49 4.65
N CYS A 76 -3.06 -14.39 4.64
CA CYS A 76 -2.82 -13.23 5.52
C CYS A 76 -2.79 -13.64 6.99
N ASN A 77 -3.81 -14.38 7.46
CA ASN A 77 -3.87 -14.83 8.85
C ASN A 77 -2.69 -15.74 9.22
N ALA A 78 -2.28 -16.63 8.32
CA ALA A 78 -1.16 -17.54 8.54
C ALA A 78 0.21 -16.84 8.53
N LEU A 79 0.32 -15.70 7.83
CA LEU A 79 1.52 -14.87 7.79
C LEU A 79 1.52 -13.76 8.86
N ASP A 80 0.41 -13.58 9.58
CA ASP A 80 0.19 -12.48 10.52
C ASP A 80 0.41 -11.07 9.90
N ILE A 81 -0.10 -10.88 8.69
CA ILE A 81 -0.04 -9.61 7.94
C ILE A 81 -1.41 -9.13 7.50
N SER A 82 -1.57 -7.83 7.24
CA SER A 82 -2.81 -7.32 6.66
C SER A 82 -2.90 -7.63 5.16
N ILE A 83 -4.11 -7.56 4.61
CA ILE A 83 -4.28 -7.67 3.16
C ILE A 83 -3.67 -6.47 2.42
N MET A 84 -3.51 -5.32 3.08
CA MET A 84 -2.82 -4.18 2.46
C MET A 84 -1.35 -4.51 2.26
N ASP A 85 -0.69 -5.06 3.28
CA ASP A 85 0.72 -5.46 3.20
C ASP A 85 0.93 -6.56 2.14
N LEU A 86 -0.03 -7.48 2.02
CA LEU A 86 0.05 -8.54 1.02
C LEU A 86 -0.20 -8.04 -0.41
N LEU A 87 -1.05 -7.03 -0.59
CA LEU A 87 -1.39 -6.46 -1.90
C LEU A 87 -0.58 -5.22 -2.25
N ASP A 88 0.34 -4.81 -1.38
CA ASP A 88 1.05 -3.54 -1.55
C ASP A 88 1.86 -3.56 -2.84
N ASP A 89 1.74 -2.44 -3.54
CA ASP A 89 2.34 -2.21 -4.85
C ASP A 89 3.51 -1.27 -4.60
N GLU A 90 4.71 -1.56 -5.11
CA GLU A 90 5.86 -0.65 -4.96
C GLU A 90 5.57 0.75 -5.59
N ASP A 91 4.54 0.84 -6.43
CA ASP A 91 3.99 2.07 -7.00
C ASP A 91 2.98 2.82 -6.09
N MET A 92 2.61 2.28 -4.94
CA MET A 92 1.94 3.06 -3.89
C MET A 92 3.00 3.93 -3.23
N PRO A 93 2.82 5.27 -3.21
CA PRO A 93 3.78 6.15 -2.57
C PRO A 93 4.01 5.66 -1.14
N GLU A 94 5.28 5.49 -0.80
CA GLU A 94 5.91 4.95 0.43
C GLU A 94 5.38 5.52 1.77
N ASN A 95 4.34 6.35 1.74
CA ASN A 95 3.83 7.16 2.83
C ASN A 95 2.50 6.68 3.45
N THR A 96 2.07 5.41 3.29
CA THR A 96 0.67 5.06 3.71
C THR A 96 0.39 3.82 4.54
N THR A 97 1.35 2.99 4.95
CA THR A 97 0.98 1.81 5.77
C THR A 97 1.36 1.92 7.24
N GLU A 98 2.50 2.54 7.59
CA GLU A 98 2.85 2.73 9.01
C GLU A 98 3.26 4.18 9.32
N LEU A 99 2.46 4.83 10.17
CA LEU A 99 2.85 6.10 10.76
C LEU A 99 4.02 5.85 11.72
N SER A 100 5.13 6.57 11.56
CA SER A 100 6.17 6.60 12.58
C SER A 100 5.60 7.07 13.92
N ALA A 101 6.27 6.73 15.03
CA ALA A 101 5.86 7.16 16.37
C ALA A 101 5.63 8.68 16.46
N LYS A 102 6.47 9.47 15.76
CA LYS A 102 6.34 10.93 15.69
C LYS A 102 5.11 11.37 14.88
N GLU A 103 4.85 10.75 13.74
CA GLU A 103 3.66 11.07 12.94
C GLU A 103 2.36 10.71 13.68
N SER A 104 2.36 9.56 14.37
CA SER A 104 1.24 9.14 15.20
C SER A 104 1.00 10.09 16.38
N GLU A 105 2.06 10.61 17.00
CA GLU A 105 1.99 11.64 18.04
C GLU A 105 1.44 12.98 17.51
N ILE A 106 1.90 13.41 16.33
CA ILE A 106 1.40 14.62 15.66
C ILE A 106 -0.09 14.49 15.36
N ILE A 107 -0.52 13.37 14.78
CA ILE A 107 -1.93 13.10 14.45
C ILE A 107 -2.79 13.05 15.71
N SER A 108 -2.32 12.36 16.75
CA SER A 108 -3.01 12.26 18.04
C SER A 108 -3.19 13.62 18.70
N SER A 109 -2.16 14.47 18.63
CA SER A 109 -2.20 15.84 19.11
C SER A 109 -3.16 16.71 18.30
N TYR A 110 -3.10 16.64 16.96
CA TYR A 110 -3.99 17.38 16.06
C TYR A 110 -5.48 17.05 16.32
N ARG A 111 -5.82 15.77 16.51
CA ARG A 111 -7.22 15.34 16.76
C ARG A 111 -7.83 15.99 17.99
N LYS A 112 -7.02 16.27 19.03
CA LYS A 112 -7.43 16.90 20.30
C LYS A 112 -7.55 18.44 20.21
N LEU A 113 -7.08 19.07 19.14
CA LEU A 113 -7.10 20.53 19.00
C LEU A 113 -8.51 21.07 18.67
N SER A 114 -8.79 22.28 19.16
CA SER A 114 -9.97 23.06 18.75
C SER A 114 -9.88 23.48 17.28
N GLY A 115 -11.03 23.79 16.67
CA GLY A 115 -11.08 24.20 15.26
C GLY A 115 -10.19 25.41 14.92
N SER A 116 -10.06 26.38 15.83
CA SER A 116 -9.16 27.52 15.65
C SER A 116 -7.68 27.10 15.67
N LYS A 117 -7.28 26.20 16.57
CA LYS A 117 -5.91 25.69 16.66
C LYS A 117 -5.52 24.81 15.47
N LYS A 118 -6.47 24.04 14.94
CA LYS A 118 -6.25 23.26 13.70
C LYS A 118 -5.92 24.16 12.50
N ARG A 119 -6.68 25.26 12.31
CA ARG A 119 -6.41 26.24 11.24
C ARG A 119 -5.05 26.91 11.38
N MET A 120 -4.62 27.21 12.61
CA MET A 120 -3.27 27.74 12.85
C MET A 120 -2.20 26.71 12.45
N LEU A 121 -2.35 25.45 12.86
CA LEU A 121 -1.40 24.39 12.46
C LEU A 121 -1.32 24.22 10.95
N GLU A 122 -2.46 24.21 10.26
CA GLU A 122 -2.51 24.14 8.78
C GLU A 122 -1.78 25.32 8.12
N THR A 123 -1.87 26.50 8.72
CA THR A 123 -1.14 27.69 8.24
C THR A 123 0.36 27.51 8.45
N TYR A 124 0.79 27.06 9.62
CA TYR A 124 2.20 26.77 9.89
C TYR A 124 2.77 25.71 8.95
N MET A 125 2.05 24.61 8.71
CA MET A 125 2.46 23.57 7.76
C MET A 125 2.66 24.15 6.35
N LYS A 126 1.70 24.94 5.85
CA LYS A 126 1.83 25.62 4.54
C LYS A 126 3.02 26.57 4.47
N MET A 127 3.34 27.26 5.56
CA MET A 127 4.51 28.13 5.61
C MET A 127 5.80 27.30 5.53
N LEU A 128 5.87 26.18 6.27
CA LEU A 128 7.02 25.28 6.25
C LEU A 128 7.24 24.65 4.88
N GLU A 129 6.17 24.26 4.18
CA GLU A 129 6.24 23.75 2.79
C GLU A 129 6.77 24.77 1.77
N GLN A 130 6.58 26.07 2.04
CA GLN A 130 7.03 27.16 1.17
C GLN A 130 8.45 27.61 1.45
N PHE A 131 8.99 27.27 2.62
CA PHE A 131 10.39 27.51 2.93
C PHE A 131 11.25 26.50 2.15
N LYS A 132 12.01 27.00 1.17
CA LYS A 132 13.12 26.23 0.60
C LYS A 132 14.27 26.28 1.61
N GLU A 133 14.74 25.11 2.04
CA GLU A 133 16.00 25.04 2.76
C GLU A 133 17.13 25.62 1.88
N ILE A 134 17.97 26.48 2.46
CA ILE A 134 19.11 27.14 1.81
C ILE A 134 20.28 26.18 1.72
#